data_AF-A0A357V873-F1
#
_entry.id   AF-A0A357V873-F1
#
_cell.length_a   1.000
_cell.length_b   1.000
_cell.length_c   1.000
_cell.angle_alpha   90.00
_cell.angle_beta   90.00
_cell.angle_gamma   90.00
#
_symmetry.space_group_name_H-M   'P 1'
#
loop_
_entity.id
_entity.type
_entity.pdbx_description
1 polymer ?
#
loop_
_entity_poly.entity_id
_entity_poly.type
_entity_poly.pdbx_seq_one_letter_code
_entity_poly.pdbx_strand_id
1 'polypeptide(L)' 'DVLLTPTAPNAAFAIGAKMDDPIAMYLNDVFTVPANLAGLPGISVPAGLDKDGLPLG' A
#
# COMPACT_ATOMS: atom_id res chain seq x y z
N ASP A 1 13.91 12.04 13.07
CA ASP A 1 14.20 10.67 12.60
C ASP A 1 13.13 10.27 11.59
N VAL A 2 12.42 9.14 11.59
CA VAL A 2 11.34 8.86 10.61
C VAL A 2 10.46 7.71 11.13
N LEU A 3 9.27 7.52 10.57
CA LEU A 3 8.49 6.29 10.74
C LEU A 3 8.62 5.43 9.46
N LEU A 4 8.80 4.12 9.63
CA LEU A 4 8.96 3.17 8.52
C LEU A 4 7.87 2.09 8.61
N THR A 5 7.13 1.92 7.52
CA THR A 5 6.11 0.88 7.35
C THR A 5 6.11 0.43 5.88
N PRO A 6 5.56 -0.76 5.56
CA PRO A 6 5.18 -1.05 4.18
C PRO A 6 4.23 0.04 3.65
N THR A 7 4.30 0.30 2.36
CA THR A 7 3.40 1.25 1.69
C THR A 7 2.00 0.64 1.53
N ALA A 8 1.91 -0.66 1.26
CA ALA A 8 0.66 -1.41 1.10
C ALA A 8 0.73 -2.74 1.86
N PRO A 9 -0.41 -3.31 2.30
CA PRO A 9 -0.42 -4.57 3.05
C PRO A 9 -0.04 -5.81 2.22
N ASN A 10 -0.03 -5.70 0.90
CA ASN A 10 0.24 -6.77 -0.05
C ASN A 10 0.67 -6.20 -1.41
N ALA A 11 1.22 -7.07 -2.26
CA ALA A 11 1.57 -6.73 -3.64
C ALA A 11 0.33 -6.36 -4.48
N ALA A 12 0.58 -5.82 -5.67
CA ALA A 12 -0.48 -5.41 -6.60
C ALA A 12 -1.45 -6.56 -6.92
N PHE A 13 -2.75 -6.27 -6.86
CA PHE A 13 -3.81 -7.18 -7.28
C PHE A 13 -4.19 -6.94 -8.74
N ALA A 14 -4.77 -7.95 -9.40
CA ALA A 14 -5.17 -7.84 -10.80
C ALA A 14 -6.29 -6.79 -11.01
N ILE A 15 -6.32 -6.20 -12.21
CA ILE A 15 -7.38 -5.25 -12.59
C ILE A 15 -8.75 -5.93 -12.43
N GLY A 16 -9.65 -5.27 -11.70
CA GLY A 16 -11.00 -5.77 -11.45
C GLY A 16 -11.15 -6.72 -10.27
N ALA A 17 -10.07 -7.22 -9.67
CA ALA A 17 -10.14 -8.23 -8.61
C ALA A 17 -10.83 -7.74 -7.31
N LYS A 18 -10.94 -6.42 -7.11
CA LYS A 18 -11.55 -5.79 -5.93
C LYS A 18 -12.65 -4.78 -6.27
N MET A 19 -13.20 -4.82 -7.50
CA MET A 19 -14.24 -3.86 -7.90
C MET A 19 -15.61 -4.15 -7.27
N ASP A 20 -15.90 -5.43 -7.00
CA ASP A 20 -17.18 -5.85 -6.42
C ASP A 20 -17.22 -5.79 -4.89
N ASP A 21 -16.06 -5.60 -4.24
CA ASP A 21 -15.91 -5.43 -2.80
C ASP A 21 -15.16 -4.11 -2.47
N PRO A 22 -15.89 -3.01 -2.23
CA PRO A 22 -15.28 -1.71 -1.95
C PRO A 22 -14.49 -1.70 -0.63
N ILE A 23 -14.84 -2.55 0.35
CA ILE A 23 -14.12 -2.62 1.63
C ILE A 23 -12.74 -3.25 1.40
N ALA A 24 -12.67 -4.33 0.62
CA ALA A 24 -11.40 -4.94 0.25
C ALA A 24 -10.47 -3.97 -0.51
N MET A 25 -11.04 -3.02 -1.24
CA MET A 25 -10.28 -1.96 -1.90
C MET A 25 -9.70 -0.96 -0.90
N TYR A 26 -10.49 -0.50 0.08
CA TYR A 26 -10.04 0.47 1.09
C TYR A 26 -8.93 -0.06 2.00
N LEU A 27 -8.91 -1.37 2.26
CA LEU A 27 -7.85 -1.98 3.08
C LEU A 27 -6.45 -1.79 2.50
N ASN A 28 -6.31 -1.53 1.19
CA ASN A 28 -4.99 -1.26 0.60
C ASN A 28 -4.36 0.06 1.11
N ASP A 29 -5.16 1.02 1.57
CA ASP A 29 -4.69 2.34 2.02
C ASP A 29 -4.44 2.41 3.55
N VAL A 30 -4.49 1.27 4.25
CA VAL A 30 -4.40 1.22 5.72
C VAL A 30 -3.11 1.83 6.28
N PHE A 31 -2.00 1.77 5.53
CA PHE A 31 -0.71 2.32 5.93
C PHE A 31 -0.42 3.71 5.36
N THR A 32 -1.21 4.19 4.41
CA THR A 32 -1.00 5.50 3.76
C THR A 32 -1.90 6.59 4.36
N VAL A 33 -3.15 6.28 4.72
CA VAL A 33 -4.12 7.23 5.29
C VAL A 33 -3.62 7.96 6.56
N PRO A 34 -2.89 7.32 7.50
CA PRO A 34 -2.42 8.02 8.69
C PRO A 34 -1.53 9.24 8.40
N ALA A 35 -0.68 9.16 7.36
CA ALA A 35 0.19 10.27 6.97
C ALA A 35 -0.63 11.47 6.46
N ASN A 36 -1.65 11.20 5.63
CA ASN A 36 -2.55 12.23 5.11
C ASN A 36 -3.34 12.92 6.24
N LEU A 37 -3.90 12.14 7.18
CA LEU A 37 -4.67 12.67 8.32
C LEU A 37 -3.80 13.49 9.27
N ALA A 38 -2.53 13.12 9.43
CA ALA A 38 -1.57 13.86 10.25
C ALA A 38 -0.95 15.07 9.51
N GLY A 39 -1.23 15.25 8.22
CA GLY A 39 -0.62 16.31 7.39
C GLY A 39 0.89 16.14 7.21
N LEU A 40 1.39 14.90 7.31
CA LEU A 40 2.80 14.58 7.24
C LEU A 40 3.20 14.17 5.81
N PRO A 41 4.43 14.48 5.38
CA PRO A 41 4.96 13.95 4.13
C PRO A 41 5.24 12.44 4.25
N GLY A 42 5.02 11.70 3.17
CA GLY A 42 5.35 10.27 3.04
C GLY A 42 6.06 9.98 1.71
N ILE A 43 6.92 8.96 1.70
CA ILE A 43 7.61 8.47 0.50
C ILE A 43 7.53 6.95 0.45
N SER A 44 7.30 6.39 -0.74
CA SER A 44 7.37 4.96 -1.03
C SER A 44 8.58 4.68 -1.91
N VAL A 45 9.36 3.65 -1.56
CA VAL A 45 10.56 3.26 -2.29
C VAL A 45 10.54 1.73 -2.45
N PRO A 46 10.89 1.18 -3.63
CA PRO A 46 10.93 -0.27 -3.83
C PRO A 46 11.88 -0.95 -2.84
N ALA A 47 11.35 -1.85 -2.03
CA ALA A 47 12.09 -2.64 -1.04
C ALA A 47 12.37 -4.07 -1.52
N GLY A 48 11.64 -4.56 -2.54
CA GLY A 48 11.85 -5.89 -3.10
C GLY A 48 10.78 -6.28 -4.12
N LEU A 49 10.84 -7.54 -4.54
CA LEU A 49 9.80 -8.18 -5.34
C LEU A 49 9.15 -9.30 -4.54
N ASP A 50 7.86 -9.53 -4.75
CA ASP A 50 7.18 -10.71 -4.24
C ASP A 50 7.53 -11.98 -5.05
N LYS A 51 6.92 -13.10 -4.66
CA LYS A 51 7.13 -14.41 -5.31
C LYS A 51 6.71 -14.44 -6.80
N ASP A 52 5.83 -13.52 -7.20
CA ASP A 52 5.28 -13.42 -8.56
C ASP A 52 5.98 -12.31 -9.37
N GLY A 53 7.01 -11.65 -8.79
CA GLY A 53 7.80 -10.61 -9.44
C GLY A 53 7.21 -9.20 -9.35
N LEU A 54 6.23 -8.98 -8.48
CA LEU A 54 5.57 -7.69 -8.30
C LEU A 54 6.31 -6.81 -7.27
N PRO A 55 6.39 -5.49 -7.48
CA PRO A 55 7.11 -4.60 -6.58
C PRO A 55 6.44 -4.47 -5.21
N LEU A 56 7.28 -4.48 -4.18
CA LEU A 56 6.93 -4.21 -2.79
C LEU A 56 7.60 -2.91 -2.35
N GLY A 57 6.86 -2.07 -1.65
CA GLY A 57 7.36 -0.81 -1.07
C GLY A 57 6.76 -0.55 0.29
#